data_AF-A0A7V8ETQ7-F1
#
_entry.id   AF-A0A7V8ETQ7-F1
#
_cell.length_a   1.000
_cell.length_b   1.000
_cell.length_c   1.000
_cell.angle_alpha   90.00
_cell.angle_beta   90.00
_cell.angle_gamma   90.00
#
_symmetry.space_group_name_H-M   'P 1'
#
loop_
_entity.id
_entity.type
_entity.pdbx_description
1 polymer ?
#
loop_
_entity_poly.entity_id
_entity_poly.type
_entity_poly.pdbx_seq_one_letter_code
_entity_poly.pdbx_strand_id
1 'polypeptide(L)'
;MNSALRRLVAVALMSVGGLSLADSVAEGRDEALALSILKHLEVNGFRNFLRPRHYPAGTTLGQTPYRIYEKVADAEGTYSAVDEERSWIYSVEVMEQGNQGITICFVDQNLRGSYLFASPLRVEKNRAGHYVVVKELPKTPACSITRG
;
A
#
# COMPACT_ATOMS: atom_id res chain seq x y z
N MET A 1 54.42 -20.51 -42.19
CA MET A 1 53.75 -19.36 -42.83
C MET A 1 52.50 -19.02 -42.04
N ASN A 2 52.27 -17.73 -41.88
CA ASN A 2 51.54 -17.10 -40.78
C ASN A 2 50.01 -17.16 -40.85
N SER A 3 49.42 -17.01 -39.66
CA SER A 3 48.19 -16.27 -39.36
C SER A 3 46.85 -16.91 -39.71
N ALA A 4 46.22 -17.52 -38.70
CA ALA A 4 44.76 -17.67 -38.65
C ALA A 4 44.21 -16.64 -37.65
N LEU A 5 43.74 -15.51 -38.17
CA LEU A 5 42.98 -14.50 -37.45
C LEU A 5 41.72 -15.13 -36.84
N ARG A 6 41.66 -15.25 -35.51
CA ARG A 6 40.39 -15.36 -34.78
C ARG A 6 39.82 -13.96 -34.63
N ARG A 7 38.82 -13.60 -35.44
CA ARG A 7 38.02 -12.39 -35.21
C ARG A 7 36.98 -12.70 -34.14
N LEU A 8 37.05 -11.97 -33.03
CA LEU A 8 36.05 -11.93 -31.98
C LEU A 8 34.70 -11.49 -32.58
N VAL A 9 33.65 -12.28 -32.32
CA VAL A 9 32.27 -11.81 -32.44
C VAL A 9 31.96 -11.06 -31.16
N ALA A 10 31.94 -9.73 -31.24
CA ALA A 10 31.37 -8.90 -30.19
C ALA A 10 29.85 -9.08 -30.22
N VAL A 11 29.32 -9.89 -29.30
CA VAL A 11 27.89 -9.94 -29.03
C VAL A 11 27.56 -8.73 -28.16
N ALA A 12 27.02 -7.68 -28.79
CA ALA A 12 26.37 -6.60 -28.09
C ALA A 12 25.07 -7.15 -27.47
N LEU A 13 25.11 -7.49 -26.19
CA LEU A 13 23.91 -7.71 -25.39
C LEU A 13 23.24 -6.36 -25.17
N MET A 14 22.26 -6.07 -26.02
CA MET A 14 21.26 -5.05 -25.73
C MET A 14 20.46 -5.54 -24.53
N SER A 15 20.76 -5.02 -23.35
CA SER A 15 19.96 -5.16 -22.14
C SER A 15 18.66 -4.38 -22.32
N VAL A 16 17.71 -4.99 -23.03
CA VAL A 16 16.31 -4.57 -22.98
C VAL A 16 15.83 -4.88 -21.57
N GLY A 17 15.46 -3.84 -20.83
CA GLY A 17 15.09 -3.89 -19.42
C GLY A 17 14.11 -5.03 -19.15
N GLY A 18 14.60 -6.05 -18.45
CA GLY A 18 13.73 -7.06 -17.87
C GLY A 18 13.09 -6.45 -16.64
N LEU A 19 11.81 -6.08 -16.72
CA LEU A 19 10.97 -6.23 -15.54
C LEU A 19 11.07 -7.71 -15.15
N SER A 20 11.66 -7.97 -13.99
CA SER A 20 11.87 -9.33 -13.52
C SER A 20 10.51 -9.94 -13.19
N LEU A 21 10.26 -11.19 -13.58
CA LEU A 21 9.08 -11.93 -13.11
C LEU A 21 8.98 -11.96 -11.57
N ALA A 22 10.11 -11.79 -10.87
CA ALA A 22 10.14 -11.65 -9.42
C ALA A 22 9.50 -10.35 -8.92
N ASP A 23 9.66 -9.24 -9.65
CA ASP A 23 9.07 -7.94 -9.29
C ASP A 23 7.55 -8.02 -9.43
N SER A 24 7.05 -8.56 -10.54
CA SER A 24 5.59 -8.75 -10.75
C SER A 24 4.95 -9.68 -9.72
N VAL A 25 5.68 -10.68 -9.22
CA VAL A 25 5.19 -11.57 -8.16
C VAL A 25 5.24 -10.88 -6.79
N ALA A 26 6.26 -10.07 -6.51
CA ALA A 26 6.32 -9.27 -5.29
C ALA A 26 5.21 -8.22 -5.26
N GLU A 27 5.00 -7.50 -6.36
CA GLU A 27 3.92 -6.53 -6.56
C GLU A 27 2.54 -7.17 -6.32
N GLY A 28 2.26 -8.32 -6.94
CA GLY A 28 1.00 -9.02 -6.74
C GLY A 28 0.77 -9.48 -5.29
N ARG A 29 1.85 -9.74 -4.53
CA ARG A 29 1.76 -10.07 -3.10
C ARG A 29 1.50 -8.84 -2.25
N ASP A 30 2.20 -7.73 -2.53
CA ASP A 30 2.01 -6.47 -1.82
C ASP A 30 0.62 -5.90 -2.08
N GLU A 31 0.09 -6.07 -3.29
CA GLU A 31 -1.27 -5.73 -3.67
C GLU A 31 -2.31 -6.50 -2.83
N ALA A 32 -2.18 -7.82 -2.78
CA ALA A 32 -3.06 -8.67 -1.96
C ALA A 32 -2.95 -8.35 -0.46
N LEU A 33 -1.74 -7.98 -0.01
CA LEU A 33 -1.49 -7.59 1.37
C LEU A 33 -2.11 -6.22 1.69
N ALA A 34 -2.01 -5.23 0.79
CA ALA A 34 -2.62 -3.92 0.95
C ALA A 34 -4.15 -4.04 1.09
N LEU A 35 -4.79 -4.82 0.22
CA LEU A 35 -6.23 -5.12 0.33
C LEU A 35 -6.58 -5.83 1.64
N SER A 36 -5.75 -6.79 2.06
CA SER A 36 -5.94 -7.53 3.32
C SER A 36 -5.84 -6.60 4.53
N ILE A 37 -4.82 -5.74 4.57
CA ILE A 37 -4.63 -4.73 5.60
C ILE A 37 -5.83 -3.80 5.62
N LEU A 38 -6.19 -3.22 4.48
CA LEU A 38 -7.30 -2.28 4.37
C LEU A 38 -8.62 -2.88 4.89
N LYS A 39 -8.95 -4.13 4.54
CA LYS A 39 -10.18 -4.79 5.04
C LYS A 39 -10.19 -5.05 6.54
N HIS A 40 -9.03 -5.36 7.12
CA HIS A 40 -8.92 -5.84 8.49
C HIS A 40 -8.24 -4.84 9.44
N LEU A 41 -8.01 -3.60 9.00
CA LEU A 41 -7.45 -2.54 9.84
C LEU A 41 -8.50 -2.06 10.85
N GLU A 42 -8.14 -2.08 12.13
CA GLU A 42 -9.01 -1.62 13.21
C GLU A 42 -9.20 -0.10 13.19
N VAL A 43 -10.45 0.32 13.30
CA VAL A 43 -10.85 1.70 13.02
C VAL A 43 -10.73 2.68 14.19
N ASN A 44 -10.33 2.20 15.36
CA ASN A 44 -10.18 3.03 16.55
C ASN A 44 -8.74 3.05 17.07
N GLY A 45 -7.79 2.49 16.30
CA GLY A 45 -6.43 2.21 16.78
C GLY A 45 -5.48 3.40 16.84
N PHE A 46 -5.83 4.55 16.25
CA PHE A 46 -4.92 5.71 16.20
C PHE A 46 -5.65 7.03 15.97
N ARG A 47 -4.93 8.14 16.21
CA ARG A 47 -5.48 9.49 16.10
C ARG A 47 -5.95 9.76 14.67
N ASN A 48 -7.13 10.39 14.59
CA ASN A 48 -7.75 10.89 13.36
C ASN A 48 -8.41 9.87 12.42
N PHE A 49 -8.45 8.58 12.77
CA PHE A 49 -9.16 7.58 11.95
C PHE A 49 -10.70 7.69 12.13
N LEU A 50 -11.45 7.71 11.01
CA LEU A 50 -12.93 7.78 10.90
C LEU A 50 -13.64 8.83 11.78
N ARG A 51 -13.03 10.01 12.01
CA ARG A 51 -13.47 10.97 13.07
C ARG A 51 -14.96 11.36 13.14
N PRO A 52 -15.82 11.25 12.10
CA PRO A 52 -17.24 11.52 12.29
C PRO A 52 -17.98 10.40 13.05
N ARG A 53 -17.47 9.16 13.07
CA ARG A 53 -18.22 7.98 13.55
C ARG A 53 -17.45 7.26 14.65
N HIS A 54 -18.10 7.05 15.78
CA HIS A 54 -17.59 6.16 16.82
C HIS A 54 -18.04 4.73 16.51
N TYR A 55 -17.08 3.85 16.27
CA TYR A 55 -17.33 2.42 16.09
C TYR A 55 -17.01 1.66 17.39
N PRO A 56 -17.62 0.50 17.64
CA PRO A 56 -17.20 -0.38 18.73
C PRO A 56 -15.70 -0.74 18.64
N ALA A 57 -15.06 -0.98 19.79
CA ALA A 57 -13.68 -1.46 19.81
C ALA A 57 -13.54 -2.78 19.02
N GLY A 58 -12.43 -2.95 18.30
CA GLY A 58 -12.20 -4.11 17.44
C GLY A 58 -12.92 -4.10 16.09
N THR A 59 -13.70 -3.06 15.78
CA THR A 59 -14.30 -2.91 14.45
C THR A 59 -13.21 -2.71 13.40
N THR A 60 -13.25 -3.47 12.31
CA THR A 60 -12.35 -3.28 11.16
C THR A 60 -12.99 -2.42 10.07
N LEU A 61 -12.18 -1.83 9.20
CA LEU A 61 -12.68 -0.99 8.11
C LEU A 61 -13.67 -1.76 7.21
N GLY A 62 -13.43 -3.05 6.95
CA GLY A 62 -14.33 -3.87 6.15
C GLY A 62 -15.71 -4.13 6.77
N GLN A 63 -15.88 -3.84 8.06
CA GLN A 63 -17.18 -3.90 8.75
C GLN A 63 -17.97 -2.58 8.66
N THR A 64 -17.32 -1.50 8.22
CA THR A 64 -17.93 -0.16 8.06
C THR A 64 -18.63 -0.01 6.71
N PRO A 65 -19.25 1.15 6.39
CA PRO A 65 -19.80 1.44 5.05
C PRO A 65 -18.76 1.55 3.92
N TYR A 66 -17.46 1.61 4.22
CA TYR A 66 -16.39 1.73 3.23
C TYR A 66 -16.07 0.37 2.58
N ARG A 67 -16.99 -0.14 1.75
CA ARG A 67 -16.98 -1.52 1.24
C ARG A 67 -16.70 -1.66 -0.25
N ILE A 68 -16.58 -0.55 -0.97
CA ILE A 68 -16.20 -0.56 -2.37
C ILE A 68 -14.68 -0.50 -2.43
N TYR A 69 -14.04 -1.58 -2.88
CA TYR A 69 -12.59 -1.69 -2.94
C TYR A 69 -12.09 -1.47 -4.36
N GLU A 70 -11.18 -0.51 -4.53
CA GLU A 70 -10.68 -0.10 -5.83
C GLU A 70 -9.14 -0.10 -5.81
N LYS A 71 -8.53 -0.62 -6.88
CA LYS A 71 -7.11 -0.40 -7.16
C LYS A 71 -6.94 1.06 -7.57
N VAL A 72 -5.89 1.72 -7.08
CA VAL A 72 -5.58 3.09 -7.48
C VAL A 72 -4.89 3.05 -8.85
N ALA A 73 -5.41 3.78 -9.82
CA ALA A 73 -4.75 3.97 -11.11
C ALA A 73 -3.42 4.69 -10.90
N ASP A 74 -2.36 4.23 -11.57
CA ASP A 74 -1.01 4.81 -11.52
C ASP A 74 -0.30 4.76 -10.16
N ALA A 75 -0.86 4.05 -9.17
CA ALA A 75 -0.22 3.75 -7.89
C ALA A 75 -0.27 2.24 -7.63
N GLU A 76 0.70 1.53 -8.21
CA GLU A 76 0.85 0.08 -8.07
C GLU A 76 1.02 -0.31 -6.58
N GLY A 77 0.51 -1.48 -6.19
CA GLY A 77 0.52 -1.91 -4.79
C GLY A 77 -0.43 -1.13 -3.85
N THR A 78 -1.19 -0.16 -4.36
CA THR A 78 -2.13 0.64 -3.57
C THR A 78 -3.58 0.19 -3.74
N TYR A 79 -4.28 0.01 -2.61
CA TYR A 79 -5.71 -0.29 -2.56
C TYR A 79 -6.48 0.79 -1.82
N SER A 80 -7.72 1.01 -2.25
CA SER A 80 -8.63 1.99 -1.68
C SER A 80 -9.95 1.37 -1.25
N ALA A 81 -10.56 1.96 -0.23
CA ALA A 81 -11.91 1.66 0.21
C ALA A 81 -12.71 2.97 0.22
N VAL A 82 -13.85 2.96 -0.47
CA VAL A 82 -14.78 4.09 -0.55
C VAL A 82 -16.17 3.69 -0.06
N ASP A 83 -16.94 4.68 0.37
CA ASP A 83 -18.36 4.53 0.64
C ASP A 83 -19.17 4.66 -0.67
N GLU A 84 -20.44 4.25 -0.62
CA GLU A 84 -21.36 4.32 -1.77
C GLU A 84 -21.52 5.74 -2.31
N GLU A 85 -21.45 6.74 -1.43
CA GLU A 85 -21.54 8.14 -1.76
C GLU A 85 -20.25 8.73 -2.37
N ARG A 86 -19.16 7.95 -2.37
CA ARG A 86 -17.80 8.41 -2.70
C ARG A 86 -17.46 9.72 -1.98
N SER A 87 -17.90 9.83 -0.74
CA SER A 87 -17.68 11.01 0.11
C SER A 87 -16.32 10.94 0.81
N TRP A 88 -15.80 9.73 1.00
CA TRP A 88 -14.58 9.48 1.73
C TRP A 88 -13.80 8.32 1.15
N ILE A 89 -12.48 8.39 1.27
CA ILE A 89 -11.60 7.33 0.79
C ILE A 89 -10.49 7.02 1.80
N TYR A 90 -10.25 5.73 1.97
CA TYR A 90 -9.13 5.18 2.74
C TYR A 90 -8.22 4.42 1.81
N SER A 91 -6.92 4.70 1.86
CA SER A 91 -5.94 4.03 1.00
C SER A 91 -4.83 3.39 1.82
N VAL A 92 -4.35 2.26 1.33
CA VAL A 92 -3.18 1.56 1.87
C VAL A 92 -2.25 1.19 0.73
N GLU A 93 -0.97 1.48 0.92
CA GLU A 93 0.15 0.99 0.13
C GLU A 93 1.14 0.31 1.09
N VAL A 94 1.65 -0.87 0.74
CA VAL A 94 2.70 -1.53 1.53
C VAL A 94 4.04 -0.93 1.17
N MET A 95 4.73 -0.30 2.13
CA MET A 95 6.02 0.33 1.90
C MET A 95 7.19 -0.62 2.23
N GLU A 96 7.03 -1.41 3.29
CA GLU A 96 8.08 -2.32 3.77
C GLU A 96 7.47 -3.45 4.59
N GLN A 97 7.98 -4.66 4.39
CA GLN A 97 7.72 -5.81 5.26
C GLN A 97 9.01 -6.17 6.01
N GLY A 98 8.96 -6.24 7.33
CA GLY A 98 10.14 -6.59 8.13
C GLY A 98 9.79 -7.24 9.48
N ASN A 99 10.83 -7.59 10.23
CA ASN A 99 10.69 -8.27 11.52
C ASN A 99 9.93 -7.44 12.57
N GLN A 100 9.88 -6.12 12.39
CA GLN A 100 9.19 -5.19 13.30
C GLN A 100 7.73 -4.92 12.90
N GLY A 101 7.16 -5.72 11.98
CA GLY A 101 5.82 -5.54 11.43
C GLY A 101 5.83 -4.94 10.03
N ILE A 102 4.67 -4.50 9.55
CA ILE A 102 4.50 -3.97 8.19
C ILE A 102 4.41 -2.46 8.25
N THR A 103 5.23 -1.77 7.47
CA THR A 103 5.10 -0.33 7.25
C THR A 103 4.17 -0.11 6.06
N ILE A 104 3.12 0.67 6.27
CA ILE A 104 2.18 1.08 5.22
C ILE A 104 2.19 2.59 5.05
N CYS A 105 1.95 3.08 3.84
CA CYS A 105 1.44 4.42 3.66
C CYS A 105 -0.08 4.35 3.79
N PHE A 106 -0.63 5.11 4.73
CA PHE A 106 -2.07 5.18 4.96
C PHE A 106 -2.59 6.58 4.62
N VAL A 107 -3.68 6.62 3.87
CA VAL A 107 -4.40 7.85 3.52
C VAL A 107 -5.84 7.79 4.01
N ASP A 108 -6.29 8.89 4.59
CA ASP A 108 -7.64 9.16 5.06
C ASP A 108 -8.06 10.53 4.49
N GLN A 109 -8.93 10.53 3.49
CA GLN A 109 -9.24 11.71 2.70
C GLN A 109 -10.74 11.90 2.52
N ASN A 110 -11.19 13.14 2.78
CA ASN A 110 -12.54 13.58 2.43
C ASN A 110 -12.56 13.99 0.95
N LEU A 111 -13.35 13.31 0.13
CA LEU A 111 -13.45 13.60 -1.31
C LEU A 111 -14.34 14.82 -1.60
N ARG A 112 -15.12 15.28 -0.62
CA ARG A 112 -16.02 16.45 -0.70
C ARG A 112 -15.49 17.66 0.10
N GLY A 113 -14.25 17.62 0.59
CA GLY A 113 -13.69 18.68 1.43
C GLY A 113 -12.18 18.76 1.32
N SER A 114 -11.56 19.59 2.18
CA SER A 114 -10.10 19.81 2.18
C SER A 114 -9.33 18.92 3.14
N TYR A 115 -10.02 18.02 3.86
CA TYR A 115 -9.37 17.16 4.83
C TYR A 115 -8.58 16.05 4.14
N LEU A 116 -7.29 15.98 4.48
CA LEU A 116 -6.36 14.94 4.05
C LEU A 116 -5.42 14.60 5.20
N PHE A 117 -5.41 13.33 5.58
CA PHE A 117 -4.37 12.74 6.40
C PHE A 117 -3.61 11.71 5.57
N ALA A 118 -2.29 11.83 5.53
CA ALA A 118 -1.40 10.89 4.87
C ALA A 118 -0.19 10.70 5.78
N SER A 119 0.06 9.48 6.24
CA SER A 119 1.15 9.19 7.17
C SER A 119 1.62 7.74 7.03
N PRO A 120 2.94 7.47 7.12
CA PRO A 120 3.42 6.12 7.24
C PRO A 120 3.08 5.55 8.62
N LEU A 121 2.48 4.37 8.65
CA LEU A 121 2.06 3.68 9.87
C LEU A 121 2.76 2.33 9.97
N ARG A 122 3.17 1.96 11.19
CA ARG A 122 3.53 0.58 11.50
C ARG A 122 2.28 -0.16 11.96
N VAL A 123 1.98 -1.28 11.29
CA VAL A 123 0.86 -2.16 11.62
C VAL A 123 1.31 -3.57 11.95
N GLU A 124 0.56 -4.21 12.83
CA GLU A 124 0.76 -5.60 13.25
C GLU A 124 -0.57 -6.33 13.37
N LYS A 125 -0.56 -7.66 13.28
CA LYS A 125 -1.76 -8.46 13.55
C LYS A 125 -1.94 -8.67 15.06
N ASN A 126 -3.12 -8.36 15.56
CA ASN A 126 -3.50 -8.71 16.93
C ASN A 126 -3.93 -10.19 17.03
N ARG A 127 -4.33 -10.64 18.23
CA ARG A 127 -4.76 -12.02 18.49
C ARG A 127 -6.03 -12.43 17.72
N ALA A 128 -6.87 -11.47 17.34
CA ALA A 128 -8.06 -11.71 16.52
C ALA A 128 -7.74 -11.76 15.01
N GLY A 129 -6.47 -11.53 14.63
CA GLY A 129 -6.04 -11.49 13.23
C GLY A 129 -6.28 -10.15 12.53
N HIS A 130 -6.77 -9.13 13.24
CA HIS A 130 -6.95 -7.77 12.71
C HIS A 130 -5.63 -7.03 12.68
N TYR A 131 -5.47 -6.11 11.73
CA TYR A 131 -4.34 -5.19 11.72
C TYR A 131 -4.62 -4.03 12.67
N VAL A 132 -3.68 -3.75 13.57
CA VAL A 132 -3.71 -2.61 14.48
C VAL A 132 -2.53 -1.70 14.20
N VAL A 133 -2.74 -0.39 14.32
CA VAL A 133 -1.64 0.58 14.25
C VAL A 133 -0.92 0.58 15.59
N VAL A 134 0.36 0.23 15.57
CA VAL A 134 1.20 0.25 16.77
C VAL A 134 2.01 1.53 16.88
N LYS A 135 2.26 2.21 15.75
CA LYS A 135 3.03 3.45 15.72
C LYS A 135 2.75 4.27 14.47
N GLU A 136 2.58 5.59 14.65
CA GLU A 136 2.72 6.56 13.56
C GLU A 136 4.21 6.89 13.38
N LEU A 137 4.71 6.76 12.15
CA LEU A 137 6.12 7.01 11.83
C LEU A 137 6.33 8.46 11.38
N PRO A 138 7.58 8.96 11.36
CA PRO A 138 7.87 10.26 10.77
C PRO A 138 7.38 10.34 9.31
N LYS A 139 6.99 11.54 8.87
CA LYS A 139 6.48 11.80 7.50
C LYS A 139 7.52 11.58 6.38
N THR A 140 8.70 11.06 6.70
CA THR A 140 9.80 10.77 5.78
C THR A 140 10.21 9.31 5.96
N PRO A 141 10.19 8.47 4.90
CA PRO A 141 9.76 8.77 3.53
C PRO A 141 8.29 9.23 3.46
N ALA A 142 8.00 10.14 2.53
CA ALA A 142 6.67 10.69 2.37
C ALA A 142 5.71 9.63 1.83
N CYS A 143 4.47 9.67 2.30
CA CYS A 143 3.37 8.95 1.68
C CYS A 143 3.20 9.46 0.24
N SER A 144 3.49 8.61 -0.74
CA SER A 144 3.50 8.95 -2.17
C SER A 144 2.22 8.58 -2.92
N ILE A 145 1.13 8.28 -2.21
CA ILE A 145 -0.16 8.03 -2.85
C ILE A 145 -0.65 9.31 -3.52
N THR A 146 -0.28 9.49 -4.79
CA THR A 146 -0.74 10.58 -5.64
C THR A 146 -2.07 10.16 -6.24
N ARG A 147 -3.14 10.87 -5.86
CA ARG A 147 -4.37 10.87 -6.65
C ARG A 147 -4.35 12.10 -7.54
N GLY A 148 -4.17 11.88 -8.84
CA GLY A 148 -4.34 12.90 -9.88
C GLY A 148 -5.80 13.30 -10.03
#